data_AF-A0A7C2NUE9-F1
#
_entry.id   AF-A0A7C2NUE9-F1
#
_cell.length_a   1.000
_cell.length_b   1.000
_cell.length_c   1.000
_cell.angle_alpha   90.00
_cell.angle_beta   90.00
_cell.angle_gamma   90.00
#
_symmetry.space_group_name_H-M   'P 1'
#
loop_
_entity.id
_entity.type
_entity.pdbx_description
1 polymer ?
#
loop_
_entity_poly.entity_id
_entity_poly.type
_entity_poly.pdbx_seq_one_letter_code
_entity_poly.pdbx_strand_id
1 'polypeptide(L)'
;EVVERLFDPYTARDLGLTYPPITEAMEWVVDLHDNLLSGTTGRAVNGVGALLFVMLAISGAIVWWPGVNRLGHSLLPGKPAKSARFARRLHNTLGIWLLALIFIWAITAVYFSFPDPFERVVDYFDDDLSDFERPDAVVRTLVNLHFGRAYGMPVKWLWVVLGLAPAVLFITGGITWWSRVVRRRSPEAAGSPAGEAPIPSVAEEAARS
;
A
#
# COMPACT_ATOMS: atom_id res chain seq x y z
N GLU A 1 31.21 -25.03 -8.59
CA GLU A 1 30.67 -23.66 -8.71
C GLU A 1 31.84 -22.74 -9.04
N VAL A 2 31.74 -21.98 -10.13
CA VAL A 2 32.79 -21.01 -10.52
C VAL A 2 32.45 -19.70 -9.83
N VAL A 3 33.32 -19.23 -8.92
CA VAL A 3 33.10 -17.99 -8.17
C VAL A 3 33.86 -16.87 -8.86
N GLU A 4 33.13 -15.90 -9.42
CA GLU A 4 33.74 -14.72 -10.02
C GLU A 4 34.27 -13.77 -8.95
N ARG A 5 35.56 -13.44 -9.05
CA ARG A 5 36.27 -12.53 -8.16
C ARG A 5 36.87 -11.38 -8.93
N LEU A 6 36.83 -10.20 -8.32
CA LEU A 6 37.50 -9.02 -8.82
C LEU A 6 38.97 -9.06 -8.41
N PHE A 7 39.85 -8.85 -9.37
CA PHE A 7 41.27 -8.67 -9.12
C PHE A 7 41.70 -7.29 -9.64
N ASP A 8 42.57 -6.62 -8.89
CA ASP A 8 43.25 -5.42 -9.37
C ASP A 8 44.16 -5.80 -10.55
N PRO A 9 43.96 -5.21 -11.75
CA PRO A 9 44.71 -5.59 -12.94
C PRO A 9 46.20 -5.22 -12.89
N TYR A 10 46.60 -4.27 -12.03
CA TYR A 10 47.99 -3.83 -11.91
C TYR A 10 48.74 -4.51 -10.76
N THR A 11 48.02 -4.85 -9.69
CA THR A 11 48.63 -5.41 -8.47
C THR A 11 48.29 -6.89 -8.25
N ALA A 12 47.42 -7.47 -9.06
CA ALA A 12 46.84 -8.82 -8.89
C ALA A 12 46.19 -9.04 -7.52
N ARG A 13 45.85 -7.97 -6.80
CA ARG A 13 45.21 -8.03 -5.48
C ARG A 13 43.76 -8.47 -5.61
N ASP A 14 43.35 -9.44 -4.80
CA ASP A 14 41.96 -9.86 -4.68
C ASP A 14 41.12 -8.75 -4.02
N LEU A 15 40.12 -8.25 -4.74
CA LEU A 15 39.20 -7.19 -4.33
C LEU A 15 37.87 -7.76 -3.81
N GLY A 16 37.68 -9.09 -3.82
CA GLY A 16 36.50 -9.79 -3.34
C GLY A 16 35.61 -10.32 -4.47
N LEU A 17 34.37 -10.64 -4.14
CA LEU A 17 33.39 -11.18 -5.07
C LEU A 17 32.96 -10.11 -6.08
N THR A 18 32.92 -10.46 -7.37
CA THR A 18 32.34 -9.59 -8.41
C THR A 18 30.87 -9.31 -8.12
N TYR A 19 30.20 -10.29 -7.51
CA TYR A 19 28.78 -10.26 -7.23
C TYR A 19 28.52 -10.67 -5.78
N PRO A 20 28.52 -9.71 -4.84
CA PRO A 20 28.30 -9.99 -3.41
C PRO A 20 26.90 -10.57 -3.14
N PRO A 21 26.71 -11.38 -2.08
CA PRO A 21 25.41 -11.97 -1.73
C PRO A 21 24.27 -10.96 -1.54
N ILE A 22 24.59 -9.73 -1.12
CA ILE A 22 23.60 -8.66 -0.98
C ILE A 22 23.07 -8.19 -2.34
N THR A 23 23.91 -8.15 -3.37
CA THR A 23 23.50 -7.78 -4.73
C THR A 23 22.57 -8.84 -5.30
N GLU A 24 22.91 -10.12 -5.10
CA GLU A 24 22.07 -11.25 -5.49
C GLU A 24 20.69 -11.20 -4.83
N ALA A 25 20.67 -10.97 -3.51
CA ALA A 25 19.42 -10.82 -2.78
C ALA A 25 18.59 -9.62 -3.28
N MET A 26 19.23 -8.49 -3.59
CA MET A 26 18.54 -7.31 -4.12
C MET A 26 18.00 -7.54 -5.53
N GLU A 27 18.77 -8.17 -6.42
CA GLU A 27 18.29 -8.50 -7.77
C GLU A 27 17.13 -9.49 -7.72
N TRP A 28 17.17 -10.47 -6.81
CA TRP A 28 16.03 -11.36 -6.59
C TRP A 28 14.79 -10.59 -6.10
N VAL A 29 14.95 -9.66 -5.15
CA VAL A 29 13.83 -8.82 -4.67
C VAL A 29 13.28 -7.94 -5.79
N VAL A 30 14.15 -7.33 -6.61
CA VAL A 30 13.75 -6.50 -7.74
C VAL A 30 13.04 -7.34 -8.80
N ASP A 31 13.54 -8.54 -9.13
CA ASP A 31 12.89 -9.42 -10.09
C ASP A 31 11.53 -9.94 -9.59
N LEU A 32 11.41 -10.20 -8.28
CA LEU A 32 10.12 -10.48 -7.64
C LEU A 32 9.19 -9.26 -7.70
N HIS A 33 9.70 -8.06 -7.46
CA HIS A 33 8.89 -6.84 -7.41
C HIS A 33 8.41 -6.38 -8.79
N ASP A 34 9.28 -6.40 -9.80
CA ASP A 34 9.00 -5.87 -11.13
C ASP A 34 8.43 -6.93 -12.07
N ASN A 35 9.00 -8.14 -12.04
CA ASN A 35 8.71 -9.19 -13.00
C ASN A 35 7.98 -10.38 -12.39
N LEU A 36 7.66 -10.36 -11.08
CA LEU A 36 7.06 -11.49 -10.35
C LEU A 36 7.79 -12.82 -10.59
N LEU A 37 9.12 -12.77 -10.76
CA LEU A 37 9.98 -13.93 -11.10
C LEU A 37 9.59 -14.68 -12.41
N SER A 38 8.82 -14.04 -13.30
CA SER A 38 8.33 -14.63 -14.55
C SER A 38 8.59 -13.74 -15.77
N GLY A 39 9.61 -12.90 -15.68
CA GLY A 39 10.07 -12.02 -16.75
C GLY A 39 8.97 -11.09 -17.26
N THR A 40 8.80 -11.05 -18.58
CA THR A 40 7.86 -10.13 -19.25
C THR A 40 6.40 -10.40 -18.89
N THR A 41 6.01 -11.66 -18.65
CA THR A 41 4.64 -12.00 -18.28
C THR A 41 4.29 -11.47 -16.90
N GLY A 42 5.16 -11.70 -15.92
CA GLY A 42 4.93 -11.17 -14.58
C GLY A 42 5.02 -9.65 -14.51
N ARG A 43 5.84 -9.02 -15.35
CA ARG A 43 5.81 -7.56 -15.52
C ARG A 43 4.46 -7.05 -16.00
N ALA A 44 3.87 -7.70 -16.99
CA ALA A 44 2.54 -7.32 -17.47
C ALA A 44 1.46 -7.49 -16.38
N VAL A 45 1.51 -8.60 -15.63
CA VAL A 45 0.61 -8.84 -14.49
C VAL A 45 0.80 -7.79 -13.40
N ASN A 46 2.04 -7.46 -13.07
CA ASN A 46 2.39 -6.43 -12.09
C ASN A 46 1.88 -5.06 -12.55
N GLY A 47 1.98 -4.75 -13.84
CA GLY A 47 1.43 -3.54 -14.45
C GLY A 47 -0.09 -3.43 -14.34
N VAL A 48 -0.82 -4.53 -14.55
CA VAL A 48 -2.27 -4.57 -14.28
C VAL A 48 -2.54 -4.33 -12.79
N GLY A 49 -1.74 -4.93 -11.91
CA GLY A 49 -1.78 -4.67 -10.47
C GLY A 49 -1.57 -3.19 -10.13
N ALA A 50 -0.62 -2.52 -10.79
CA ALA A 50 -0.35 -1.11 -10.62
C ALA A 50 -1.55 -0.25 -11.06
N LEU A 51 -2.21 -0.56 -12.18
CA LEU A 51 -3.44 0.11 -12.62
C LEU A 51 -4.57 -0.06 -11.59
N LEU A 52 -4.77 -1.26 -11.06
CA LEU A 52 -5.74 -1.51 -9.98
C LEU A 52 -5.37 -0.75 -8.71
N PHE A 53 -4.08 -0.58 -8.43
CA PHE A 53 -3.60 0.17 -7.27
C PHE A 53 -3.82 1.69 -7.43
N VAL A 54 -3.68 2.23 -8.65
CA VAL A 54 -4.09 3.61 -8.98
C VAL A 54 -5.59 3.78 -8.73
N MET A 55 -6.42 2.85 -9.22
CA MET A 55 -7.87 2.88 -8.97
C MET A 55 -8.19 2.78 -7.47
N LEU A 56 -7.47 1.95 -6.73
CA LEU A 56 -7.61 1.84 -5.27
C LEU A 56 -7.27 3.16 -4.57
N ALA A 57 -6.21 3.85 -4.98
CA ALA A 57 -5.85 5.15 -4.43
C ALA A 57 -6.93 6.22 -4.73
N ILE A 58 -7.44 6.28 -5.96
CA ILE A 58 -8.52 7.20 -6.34
C ILE A 58 -9.79 6.90 -5.53
N SER A 59 -10.20 5.64 -5.46
CA SER A 59 -11.37 5.23 -4.68
C SER A 59 -11.19 5.51 -3.18
N GLY A 60 -9.99 5.32 -2.64
CA GLY A 60 -9.62 5.65 -1.27
C GLY A 60 -9.77 7.15 -0.99
N ALA A 61 -9.34 8.01 -1.91
CA ALA A 61 -9.51 9.46 -1.81
C ALA A 61 -11.00 9.86 -1.76
N ILE A 62 -11.82 9.26 -2.64
CA ILE A 62 -13.26 9.50 -2.71
C ILE A 62 -13.95 9.04 -1.41
N VAL A 63 -13.66 7.83 -0.94
CA VAL A 63 -14.25 7.26 0.28
C VAL A 63 -13.78 7.97 1.54
N TRP A 64 -12.54 8.47 1.56
CA TRP A 64 -12.00 9.18 2.70
C TRP A 64 -12.72 10.50 2.95
N TRP A 65 -13.16 11.20 1.89
CA TRP A 65 -13.72 12.56 1.97
C TRP A 65 -14.80 12.69 3.07
N PRO A 66 -14.46 13.29 4.23
CA PRO A 66 -15.35 13.30 5.40
C PRO A 66 -16.31 14.51 5.39
N GLY A 67 -16.22 15.38 4.37
CA GLY A 67 -16.84 16.70 4.32
C GLY A 67 -16.07 17.74 5.15
N VAL A 68 -16.16 19.02 4.74
CA VAL A 68 -15.38 20.15 5.33
C VAL A 68 -15.55 20.29 6.85
N ASN A 69 -16.72 19.94 7.38
CA ASN A 69 -17.06 20.13 8.80
C ASN A 69 -16.50 19.06 9.75
N ARG A 70 -15.82 18.02 9.23
CA ARG A 70 -15.27 16.91 10.04
C ARG A 70 -13.78 16.67 9.83
N LEU A 71 -13.09 17.55 9.11
CA LEU A 71 -11.66 17.39 8.78
C LEU A 71 -10.78 17.19 10.03
N GLY A 72 -11.00 18.00 11.08
CA GLY A 72 -10.15 17.98 12.28
C GLY A 72 -10.10 16.63 13.01
N HIS A 73 -11.19 15.85 12.99
CA HIS A 73 -11.25 14.55 13.66
C HIS A 73 -10.77 13.38 12.79
N SER A 74 -10.55 13.62 11.48
CA SER A 74 -10.11 12.61 10.51
C SER A 74 -8.58 12.53 10.37
N LEU A 75 -7.89 13.63 10.67
CA LEU A 75 -6.45 13.79 10.44
C LEU A 75 -5.54 13.26 11.56
N LEU A 76 -6.09 12.95 12.73
CA LEU A 76 -5.31 12.47 13.87
C LEU A 76 -5.75 11.06 14.29
N PRO A 77 -4.82 10.10 14.40
CA PRO A 77 -5.13 8.83 15.03
C PRO A 77 -5.27 9.13 16.52
N GLY A 78 -6.48 8.98 17.06
CA GLY A 78 -6.71 9.10 18.51
C GLY A 78 -5.84 8.12 19.33
N LYS A 79 -6.08 8.02 20.64
CA LYS A 79 -5.24 7.18 21.52
C LYS A 79 -5.05 5.74 21.01
N PRO A 80 -3.82 5.19 21.07
CA PRO A 80 -3.55 3.83 20.61
C PRO A 80 -4.34 2.81 21.42
N ALA A 81 -4.95 1.85 20.72
CA ALA A 81 -5.74 0.80 21.34
C ALA A 81 -5.65 -0.51 20.52
N LYS A 82 -5.65 -1.66 21.21
CA LYS A 82 -5.70 -3.00 20.57
C LYS A 82 -7.11 -3.32 20.07
N SER A 83 -7.63 -2.53 19.14
CA SER A 83 -8.98 -2.70 18.60
C SER A 83 -9.02 -2.52 17.09
N ALA A 84 -9.92 -3.26 16.43
CA ALA A 84 -10.18 -3.07 15.01
C ALA A 84 -10.71 -1.66 14.66
N ARG A 85 -11.29 -0.95 15.64
CA ARG A 85 -11.66 0.46 15.48
C ARG A 85 -10.43 1.36 15.40
N PHE A 86 -9.40 1.08 16.18
CA PHE A 86 -8.14 1.82 16.11
C PHE A 86 -7.38 1.51 14.82
N ALA A 87 -7.29 0.24 14.41
CA ALA A 87 -6.68 -0.14 13.12
C ALA A 87 -7.34 0.59 11.94
N ARG A 88 -8.66 0.72 11.95
CA ARG A 88 -9.41 1.50 10.95
C ARG A 88 -9.10 2.99 11.00
N ARG A 89 -9.03 3.59 12.19
CA ARG A 89 -8.65 5.01 12.34
C ARG A 89 -7.23 5.23 11.81
N LEU A 90 -6.31 4.35 12.18
CA LEU A 90 -4.93 4.40 11.72
C LEU A 90 -4.84 4.26 10.18
N HIS A 91 -5.54 3.29 9.59
CA HIS A 91 -5.61 3.11 8.14
C HIS A 91 -6.15 4.36 7.43
N ASN A 92 -7.25 4.93 7.92
CA ASN A 92 -7.83 6.13 7.33
C ASN A 92 -6.91 7.35 7.45
N THR A 93 -6.28 7.54 8.61
CA THR A 93 -5.39 8.67 8.84
C THR A 93 -4.09 8.52 8.06
N LEU A 94 -3.40 7.39 8.15
CA LEU A 94 -2.19 7.13 7.34
C LEU A 94 -2.51 7.16 5.85
N GLY A 95 -3.66 6.62 5.46
CA GLY A 95 -4.11 6.56 4.07
C GLY A 95 -4.18 7.94 3.44
N ILE A 96 -4.72 8.95 4.13
CA ILE A 96 -4.76 10.32 3.57
C ILE A 96 -3.40 11.00 3.54
N TRP A 97 -2.59 10.87 4.61
CA TRP A 97 -1.27 11.49 4.68
C TRP A 97 -0.30 10.91 3.64
N LEU A 98 -0.45 9.61 3.33
CA LEU A 98 0.40 8.88 2.40
C LEU A 98 -0.24 8.73 1.02
N LEU A 99 -1.44 9.28 0.80
CA LEU A 99 -2.19 9.12 -0.44
C LEU A 99 -1.38 9.61 -1.64
N ALA A 100 -0.83 10.82 -1.56
CA ALA A 100 -0.05 11.40 -2.65
C ALA A 100 1.20 10.56 -2.96
N LEU A 101 1.90 10.10 -1.92
CA LEU A 101 3.08 9.23 -2.09
C LEU A 101 2.71 7.91 -2.76
N ILE A 102 1.67 7.23 -2.27
CA ILE A 102 1.21 5.94 -2.80
C ILE A 102 0.70 6.10 -4.23
N PHE A 103 0.02 7.21 -4.53
CA PHE A 103 -0.48 7.51 -5.87
C PHE A 103 0.68 7.72 -6.85
N ILE A 104 1.72 8.46 -6.46
CA ILE A 104 2.94 8.61 -7.27
C ILE A 104 3.58 7.25 -7.52
N TRP A 105 3.78 6.43 -6.47
CA TRP A 105 4.36 5.09 -6.63
C TRP A 105 3.52 4.19 -7.55
N ALA A 106 2.20 4.25 -7.44
CA ALA A 106 1.29 3.50 -8.31
C ALA A 106 1.42 3.93 -9.78
N ILE A 107 1.44 5.24 -10.07
CA ILE A 107 1.63 5.77 -11.43
C ILE A 107 2.99 5.36 -11.98
N THR A 108 4.06 5.48 -11.19
CA THR A 108 5.40 5.07 -11.64
C THR A 108 5.52 3.57 -11.87
N ALA A 109 4.79 2.73 -11.12
CA ALA A 109 4.75 1.30 -11.36
C ALA A 109 4.05 0.96 -12.69
N VAL A 110 3.03 1.73 -13.09
CA VAL A 110 2.42 1.64 -14.43
C VAL A 110 3.46 1.99 -15.49
N TYR A 111 4.21 3.09 -15.32
CA TYR A 111 5.28 3.48 -16.25
C TYR A 111 6.36 2.40 -16.41
N PHE A 112 6.90 1.84 -15.30
CA PHE A 112 7.92 0.79 -15.39
C PHE A 112 7.41 -0.51 -16.01
N SER A 113 6.11 -0.79 -15.89
CA SER A 113 5.50 -1.97 -16.50
C SER A 113 5.19 -1.77 -17.97
N PHE A 114 4.78 -0.57 -18.36
CA PHE A 114 4.31 -0.20 -19.69
C PHE A 114 4.86 1.18 -20.13
N PRO A 115 6.16 1.30 -20.47
CA PRO A 115 6.77 2.57 -20.81
C PRO A 115 6.18 3.17 -22.09
N ASP A 116 6.19 2.46 -23.23
CA ASP A 116 5.72 3.03 -24.50
C ASP A 116 4.24 3.49 -24.47
N PRO A 117 3.29 2.74 -23.88
CA PRO A 117 1.91 3.22 -23.73
C PRO A 117 1.79 4.44 -22.82
N PHE A 118 2.62 4.54 -21.79
CA PHE A 118 2.63 5.67 -20.87
C PHE A 118 3.18 6.93 -21.55
N GLU A 119 4.33 6.82 -22.21
CA GLU A 119 4.95 7.93 -22.97
C GLU A 119 3.98 8.48 -24.02
N ARG A 120 3.31 7.61 -24.78
CA ARG A 120 2.26 8.03 -25.74
C ARG A 120 1.12 8.83 -25.10
N VAL A 121 0.76 8.53 -23.86
CA VAL A 121 -0.29 9.29 -23.13
C VAL A 121 0.26 10.63 -22.67
N VAL A 122 1.50 10.68 -22.17
CA VAL A 122 2.15 11.93 -21.76
C VAL A 122 2.33 12.86 -22.96
N ASP A 123 2.84 12.34 -24.07
CA ASP A 123 3.05 13.08 -25.32
C ASP A 123 1.75 13.61 -25.91
N TYR A 124 0.61 12.95 -25.67
CA TYR A 124 -0.69 13.47 -26.09
C TYR A 124 -1.09 14.76 -25.37
N PHE A 125 -0.59 14.97 -24.14
CA PHE A 125 -0.85 16.17 -23.35
C PHE A 125 0.28 17.21 -23.44
N ASP A 126 1.41 16.87 -24.06
CA ASP A 126 2.53 17.80 -24.26
C ASP A 126 2.44 18.44 -25.66
N ASP A 127 2.27 19.75 -25.71
CA ASP A 127 2.15 20.52 -26.96
C ASP A 127 3.53 20.76 -27.63
N ASP A 128 4.65 20.44 -26.97
CA ASP A 128 6.01 20.71 -27.44
C ASP A 128 6.75 19.44 -27.91
N LEU A 129 6.56 19.07 -29.17
CA LEU A 129 7.21 17.94 -29.83
C LEU A 129 8.70 18.19 -30.18
N SER A 130 9.34 19.23 -29.65
CA SER A 130 10.73 19.56 -30.01
C SER A 130 11.82 18.86 -29.16
N ASP A 131 11.45 18.16 -28.08
CA ASP A 131 12.41 17.66 -27.06
C ASP A 131 12.59 16.12 -27.04
N PHE A 132 12.45 15.44 -28.20
CA PHE A 132 12.59 13.97 -28.37
C PHE A 132 13.89 13.34 -27.82
N GLU A 133 14.91 14.12 -27.45
CA GLU A 133 16.19 13.62 -26.92
C GLU A 133 16.30 13.65 -25.39
N ARG A 134 15.32 14.20 -24.66
CA ARG A 134 15.36 14.29 -23.19
C ARG A 134 14.21 13.50 -22.56
N PRO A 135 14.46 12.76 -21.45
CA PRO A 135 13.36 12.35 -20.60
C PRO A 135 12.60 13.61 -20.19
N ASP A 136 11.31 13.66 -20.53
CA ASP A 136 10.41 14.73 -20.17
C ASP A 136 10.59 15.02 -18.66
N ALA A 137 10.61 16.30 -18.32
CA ALA A 137 10.91 16.73 -16.96
C ALA A 137 9.98 16.08 -15.93
N VAL A 138 8.77 15.68 -16.36
CA VAL A 138 7.77 14.98 -15.57
C VAL A 138 8.21 13.55 -15.25
N VAL A 139 8.53 12.69 -16.23
CA VAL A 139 9.03 11.31 -15.97
C VAL A 139 10.29 11.35 -15.12
N ARG A 140 11.24 12.24 -15.40
CA ARG A 140 12.45 12.37 -14.56
C ARG A 140 12.09 12.68 -13.11
N THR A 141 11.15 13.59 -12.89
CA THR A 141 10.69 13.95 -11.54
C THR A 141 10.00 12.77 -10.87
N LEU A 142 9.11 12.07 -11.59
CA LEU A 142 8.41 10.89 -11.11
C LEU A 142 9.38 9.77 -10.71
N VAL A 143 10.35 9.44 -11.56
CA VAL A 143 11.37 8.41 -11.28
C VAL A 143 12.24 8.81 -10.09
N ASN A 144 12.65 10.08 -10.00
CA ASN A 144 13.41 10.56 -8.85
C ASN A 144 12.62 10.49 -7.54
N LEU A 145 11.33 10.81 -7.58
CA LEU A 145 10.43 10.69 -6.43
C LEU A 145 10.14 9.23 -6.07
N HIS A 146 10.08 8.32 -7.05
CA HIS A 146 9.92 6.90 -6.80
C HIS A 146 11.08 6.36 -5.96
N PHE A 147 12.32 6.60 -6.40
CA PHE A 147 13.51 6.07 -5.73
C PHE A 147 14.04 6.93 -4.57
N GLY A 148 13.54 8.15 -4.38
CA GLY A 148 14.07 9.09 -3.37
C GLY A 148 15.54 9.42 -3.59
N ARG A 149 15.99 9.40 -4.85
CA ARG A 149 17.41 9.56 -5.22
C ARG A 149 17.88 11.01 -5.14
N ALA A 150 16.95 11.96 -5.30
CA ALA A 150 17.24 13.37 -5.16
C ALA A 150 17.38 13.75 -3.68
N TYR A 151 18.22 14.75 -3.36
CA TYR A 151 18.32 15.42 -2.04
C TYR A 151 19.18 14.75 -0.93
N GLY A 152 20.04 13.80 -1.28
CA GLY A 152 21.10 13.32 -0.38
C GLY A 152 20.65 12.32 0.69
N MET A 153 21.50 12.03 1.67
CA MET A 153 21.33 10.91 2.60
C MET A 153 20.09 10.98 3.51
N PRO A 154 19.69 12.16 4.05
CA PRO A 154 18.50 12.25 4.90
C PRO A 154 17.21 11.80 4.20
N VAL A 155 17.06 12.14 2.92
CA VAL A 155 15.88 11.75 2.13
C VAL A 155 15.85 10.26 1.87
N LYS A 156 17.00 9.61 1.67
CA LYS A 156 17.08 8.15 1.54
C LYS A 156 16.57 7.43 2.79
N TRP A 157 16.98 7.88 3.99
CA TRP A 157 16.49 7.31 5.24
C TRP A 157 14.99 7.53 5.43
N LEU A 158 14.49 8.71 5.07
CA LEU A 158 13.05 8.98 5.05
C LEU A 158 12.32 8.02 4.11
N TRP A 159 12.86 7.78 2.91
CA TRP A 159 12.27 6.86 1.92
C TRP A 159 12.25 5.41 2.40
N VAL A 160 13.26 4.97 3.15
CA VAL A 160 13.24 3.65 3.80
C VAL A 160 12.06 3.53 4.76
N VAL A 161 11.82 4.54 5.61
CA VAL A 161 10.69 4.54 6.54
C VAL A 161 9.35 4.59 5.81
N LEU A 162 9.24 5.45 4.80
CA LEU A 162 8.05 5.56 3.97
C LEU A 162 7.80 4.30 3.13
N GLY A 163 8.85 3.54 2.79
CA GLY A 163 8.77 2.22 2.15
C GLY A 163 7.95 1.20 2.96
N LEU A 164 7.84 1.38 4.27
CA LEU A 164 7.02 0.52 5.13
C LEU A 164 5.53 0.91 5.13
N ALA A 165 5.18 2.08 4.58
CA ALA A 165 3.81 2.60 4.60
C ALA A 165 2.79 1.66 3.93
N PRO A 166 3.03 1.12 2.71
CA PRO A 166 2.10 0.19 2.07
C PRO A 166 1.88 -1.06 2.91
N ALA A 167 2.92 -1.59 3.57
CA ALA A 167 2.82 -2.75 4.43
C ALA A 167 1.93 -2.47 5.66
N VAL A 168 2.10 -1.31 6.31
CA VAL A 168 1.25 -0.89 7.44
C VAL A 168 -0.20 -0.71 7.00
N LEU A 169 -0.44 -0.08 5.84
CA LEU A 169 -1.80 0.09 5.30
C LEU A 169 -2.45 -1.25 4.94
N PHE A 170 -1.69 -2.19 4.38
CA PHE A 170 -2.16 -3.54 4.08
C PHE A 170 -2.57 -4.29 5.35
N ILE A 171 -1.71 -4.30 6.38
CA ILE A 171 -2.00 -4.96 7.66
C ILE A 171 -3.23 -4.34 8.33
N THR A 172 -3.28 -3.01 8.45
CA THR A 172 -4.41 -2.31 9.09
C THR A 172 -5.71 -2.44 8.31
N GLY A 173 -5.66 -2.47 6.98
CA GLY A 173 -6.77 -2.76 6.09
C GLY A 173 -7.30 -4.18 6.27
N GLY A 174 -6.41 -5.17 6.30
CA GLY A 174 -6.72 -6.57 6.54
C GLY A 174 -7.39 -6.80 7.90
N ILE A 175 -6.85 -6.23 8.98
CA ILE A 175 -7.48 -6.27 10.32
C ILE A 175 -8.89 -5.69 10.28
N THR A 176 -9.05 -4.55 9.60
CA THR A 176 -10.34 -3.87 9.49
C THR A 176 -11.35 -4.69 8.71
N TRP A 177 -10.95 -5.29 7.58
CA TRP A 177 -11.78 -6.17 6.77
C TRP A 177 -12.18 -7.43 7.54
N TRP A 178 -11.22 -8.14 8.14
CA TRP A 178 -11.46 -9.35 8.92
C TRP A 178 -12.47 -9.11 10.07
N SER A 179 -12.26 -8.04 10.84
CA SER A 179 -13.14 -7.70 11.96
C SER A 179 -14.57 -7.31 11.55
N ARG A 180 -14.74 -6.78 10.32
CA ARG A 180 -16.02 -6.27 9.81
C ARG A 180 -16.79 -7.27 8.97
N VAL A 181 -16.10 -8.12 8.24
CA VAL A 181 -16.69 -8.99 7.22
C VAL A 181 -16.73 -10.42 7.72
N VAL A 182 -15.58 -10.95 8.15
CA VAL A 182 -15.48 -12.35 8.59
C VAL A 182 -16.01 -12.53 10.01
N ARG A 183 -15.72 -11.59 10.92
CA ARG A 183 -16.15 -11.66 12.31
C ARG A 183 -17.56 -11.10 12.57
N ARG A 184 -18.47 -11.16 11.59
CA ARG A 184 -19.88 -10.78 11.80
C ARG A 184 -20.59 -11.84 12.63
N ARG A 185 -20.59 -11.60 13.95
CA ARG A 185 -21.48 -12.07 15.04
C ARG A 185 -21.94 -13.54 15.00
N SER A 186 -21.45 -14.34 15.95
CA SER A 186 -22.25 -15.42 16.53
C SER A 186 -23.60 -14.84 16.98
N PRO A 187 -24.75 -15.42 16.55
CA PRO A 187 -26.09 -15.00 16.97
C PRO A 187 -26.42 -15.24 18.46
N GLU A 188 -25.44 -15.48 19.32
CA GLU A 188 -25.67 -16.07 20.65
C GLU A 188 -26.06 -15.05 21.74
N ALA A 189 -26.36 -13.82 21.37
CA ALA A 189 -26.93 -12.80 22.27
C ALA A 189 -28.31 -12.31 21.80
N ALA A 190 -28.98 -13.07 20.90
CA ALA A 190 -30.36 -12.86 20.49
C ALA A 190 -31.28 -14.00 20.95
N GLY A 191 -30.96 -14.62 22.09
CA GLY A 191 -31.73 -15.72 22.68
C GLY A 191 -32.03 -15.47 24.15
N SER A 192 -32.92 -14.51 24.43
CA SER A 192 -33.87 -14.64 25.54
C SER A 192 -35.02 -13.64 25.37
N PRO A 193 -36.14 -14.03 24.71
CA PRO A 193 -37.42 -13.42 25.02
C PRO A 193 -37.94 -14.11 26.29
N ALA A 194 -37.42 -13.71 27.46
CA ALA A 194 -37.96 -14.16 28.74
C ALA A 194 -38.13 -12.97 29.66
N GLY A 195 -38.98 -12.05 29.21
CA GLY A 195 -39.60 -11.00 30.00
C GLY A 195 -41.14 -11.06 29.94
N GLU A 196 -41.71 -12.14 29.42
CA GLU A 196 -43.12 -12.45 29.63
C GLU A 196 -43.22 -13.01 31.06
N ALA A 197 -43.71 -12.21 32.00
CA ALA A 197 -44.05 -12.72 33.32
C ALA A 197 -45.04 -13.89 33.14
N PRO A 198 -44.88 -15.03 33.85
CA PRO A 198 -45.86 -16.09 33.81
C PRO A 198 -47.23 -15.52 34.16
N ILE A 199 -48.20 -15.67 33.25
CA ILE A 199 -49.60 -15.39 33.56
C ILE A 199 -49.94 -16.29 34.76
N PRO A 200 -50.35 -15.72 35.91
CA PRO A 200 -50.67 -16.53 37.08
C PRO A 200 -51.74 -17.55 36.68
N SER A 201 -51.52 -18.81 37.06
CA SER A 201 -52.49 -19.85 36.75
C SER A 201 -53.80 -19.55 37.48
N VAL A 202 -54.94 -19.97 36.91
CA VAL A 202 -56.27 -19.82 37.52
C VAL A 202 -56.32 -20.36 38.97
N ALA A 203 -55.42 -21.31 39.30
CA ALA A 203 -55.26 -21.83 40.67
C ALA A 203 -54.63 -20.83 41.67
N GLU A 204 -53.79 -19.90 41.22
CA GLU A 204 -53.20 -18.86 42.08
C GLU A 204 -54.16 -17.68 42.33
N GLU A 205 -55.07 -17.40 41.40
CA GLU A 205 -56.07 -16.33 41.55
C GLU A 205 -57.20 -16.76 42.49
N ALA A 206 -57.60 -18.03 42.44
CA ALA A 206 -58.57 -18.63 43.37
C ALA A 206 -58.07 -18.72 44.83
N ALA A 207 -56.74 -18.69 45.04
CA ALA A 207 -56.15 -18.69 46.38
C ALA A 207 -56.04 -17.29 47.01
N ARG A 208 -56.33 -16.23 46.23
CA ARG A 208 -56.26 -14.81 46.66
C ARG A 208 -57.63 -14.15 46.84
N SER A 209 -58.73 -14.88 46.60
CA SER A 209 -60.12 -14.47 46.87
C SER A 209 -60.69 -15.17 48.10
#